data_AF-A0A526YYV9-F1
#
_entry.id   AF-A0A526YYV9-F1
#
_cell.length_a   1.000
_cell.length_b   1.000
_cell.length_c   1.000
_cell.angle_alpha   90.00
_cell.angle_beta   90.00
_cell.angle_gamma   90.00
#
_symmetry.space_group_name_H-M   'P 1'
#
loop_
_entity.id
_entity.type
_entity.pdbx_description
1 polymer ?
#
loop_
_entity_poly.entity_id
_entity_poly.type
_entity_poly.pdbx_seq_one_letter_code
_entity_poly.pdbx_strand_id
1 'polypeptide(L)'
;MQSVDRSLLSLMNSVGASPTQILFRIRVPHSLPSLMAGTKIAATLSVIGAIVGEFAGASDGLGYVIQFASTQLDTALVFAALLLVSVLGIAFYYAAEILERVVVPWAPKFSQA
;
A
#
# COMPACT_ATOMS: atom_id res chain seq x y z
N MET A 1 -7.34 -14.17 8.32
CA MET A 1 -7.38 -14.66 9.73
C MET A 1 -7.24 -16.18 9.88
N GLN A 2 -6.88 -16.95 8.84
CA GLN A 2 -6.83 -18.42 8.90
C GLN A 2 -5.41 -19.03 9.01
N SER A 3 -4.36 -18.23 9.17
CA SER A 3 -2.97 -18.71 9.15
C SER A 3 -2.30 -18.77 10.54
N VAL A 4 -3.06 -18.96 11.61
CA VAL A 4 -2.46 -19.33 12.91
C VAL A 4 -2.56 -20.83 13.05
N ASP A 5 -1.41 -21.49 12.94
CA ASP A 5 -1.29 -22.93 13.08
C ASP A 5 -1.85 -23.38 14.43
N ARG A 6 -2.73 -24.39 14.42
CA ARG A 6 -3.46 -24.86 15.61
C ARG A 6 -2.49 -25.38 16.69
N SER A 7 -1.31 -25.83 16.26
CA SER A 7 -0.20 -26.24 17.11
C SER A 7 0.30 -25.11 18.02
N LEU A 8 0.38 -23.87 17.52
CA LEU A 8 0.89 -22.71 18.25
C LEU A 8 -0.09 -22.22 19.32
N LEU A 9 -1.40 -22.34 19.05
CA LEU A 9 -2.47 -22.02 19.99
C LEU A 9 -2.52 -23.03 21.15
N SER A 10 -2.37 -24.33 20.85
CA SER A 10 -2.31 -25.38 21.88
C SER A 10 -1.08 -25.23 22.78
N LEU A 11 0.08 -24.84 22.22
CA LEU A 11 1.27 -24.55 23.02
C LEU A 11 1.08 -23.35 23.94
N MET A 12 0.45 -22.27 23.47
CA MET A 12 0.22 -21.08 24.31
C MET A 12 -0.76 -21.30 25.46
N ASN A 13 -1.77 -22.14 25.25
CA ASN A 13 -2.70 -22.54 26.31
C ASN A 13 -1.99 -23.37 27.40
N SER A 14 -1.01 -24.21 27.03
CA SER A 14 -0.22 -24.99 28.00
C SER A 14 0.71 -24.13 28.87
N VAL A 15 1.04 -22.91 28.45
CA VAL A 15 1.90 -21.97 29.19
C VAL A 15 1.07 -20.92 29.97
N GLY A 16 -0.27 -21.00 29.93
CA GLY A 16 -1.16 -20.11 30.69
C GLY A 16 -1.21 -18.66 30.17
N ALA A 17 -0.93 -18.43 28.88
CA ALA A 17 -0.90 -17.09 28.32
C ALA A 17 -2.30 -16.45 28.24
N SER A 18 -2.41 -15.19 28.67
CA SER A 18 -3.66 -14.44 28.62
C SER A 18 -4.07 -14.11 27.16
N PRO A 19 -5.37 -13.93 26.87
CA PRO A 19 -5.87 -13.62 25.53
C PRO A 19 -5.24 -12.36 24.91
N THR A 20 -4.96 -11.35 25.73
CA THR A 20 -4.28 -10.11 25.33
C THR A 20 -2.82 -10.35 24.97
N GLN A 21 -2.13 -11.24 25.68
CA GLN A 21 -0.75 -11.60 25.40
C GLN A 21 -0.62 -12.40 24.10
N ILE A 22 -1.58 -13.29 23.81
CA ILE A 22 -1.68 -14.02 22.54
C ILE A 22 -1.99 -13.05 21.38
N LEU A 23 -2.87 -12.07 21.60
CA LEU A 23 -3.22 -11.08 20.58
C LEU A 23 -1.99 -10.27 20.17
N PHE A 24 -1.32 -9.62 21.13
CA PHE A 24 -0.23 -8.68 20.84
C PHE A 24 1.10 -9.37 20.49
N ARG A 25 1.44 -10.53 21.06
CA ARG A 25 2.72 -11.20 20.78
C ARG A 25 2.68 -12.19 19.62
N ILE A 26 1.51 -12.69 19.24
CA ILE A 26 1.41 -13.75 18.21
C ILE A 26 0.56 -13.28 17.05
N ARG A 27 -0.70 -12.88 17.29
CA ARG A 27 -1.62 -12.55 16.18
C ARG A 27 -1.21 -11.28 15.45
N VAL A 28 -0.87 -10.21 16.17
CA VAL A 28 -0.45 -8.93 15.59
C VAL A 28 0.79 -9.09 14.70
N PRO A 29 1.95 -9.58 15.17
CA PRO A 29 3.16 -9.73 14.35
C PRO A 29 3.00 -10.72 13.19
N HIS A 30 2.12 -11.72 13.32
CA HIS A 30 1.85 -12.69 12.25
C HIS A 30 0.86 -12.16 11.20
N SER A 31 0.02 -11.19 11.55
CA SER A 31 -0.93 -10.54 10.62
C SER A 31 -0.36 -9.30 9.94
N LEU A 32 0.64 -8.65 10.55
CA LEU A 32 1.34 -7.47 10.03
C LEU A 32 1.85 -7.61 8.59
N PRO A 33 2.48 -8.74 8.17
CA PRO A 33 2.86 -8.96 6.78
C PRO A 33 1.66 -8.94 5.82
N SER A 34 0.54 -9.56 6.21
CA SER A 34 -0.68 -9.56 5.39
C SER A 34 -1.37 -8.20 5.32
N LEU A 35 -1.28 -7.39 6.39
CA LEU A 35 -1.78 -6.02 6.39
C LEU A 35 -0.95 -5.13 5.45
N MET A 36 0.38 -5.27 5.45
CA MET A 36 1.25 -4.54 4.53
C MET A 36 0.99 -4.86 3.06
N ALA A 37 0.64 -6.12 2.74
CA ALA A 37 0.19 -6.47 1.38
C ALA A 37 -1.06 -5.66 0.98
N GLY A 38 -2.02 -5.50 1.90
CA GLY A 38 -3.18 -4.63 1.70
C GLY A 38 -2.82 -3.15 1.56
N THR A 39 -1.89 -2.66 2.39
CA THR A 39 -1.38 -1.27 2.31
C THR A 39 -0.71 -0.99 0.97
N LYS A 40 0.02 -1.94 0.39
CA LYS A 40 0.64 -1.78 -0.94
C LYS A 40 -0.40 -1.56 -2.04
N ILE A 41 -1.49 -2.32 -2.02
CA ILE A 41 -2.61 -2.14 -2.96
C ILE A 41 -3.33 -0.80 -2.70
N ALA A 42 -3.54 -0.45 -1.44
CA ALA A 42 -4.17 0.82 -1.08
C ALA A 42 -3.31 2.04 -1.50
N ALA A 43 -1.98 1.92 -1.40
CA ALA A 43 -1.05 2.98 -1.80
C ALA A 43 -1.09 3.25 -3.31
N THR A 44 -1.16 2.22 -4.15
CA THR A 44 -1.31 2.40 -5.61
C THR A 44 -2.68 3.00 -5.96
N LEU A 45 -3.74 2.52 -5.30
CA LEU A 45 -5.09 3.05 -5.49
C LEU A 45 -5.22 4.51 -5.03
N SER A 46 -4.44 4.93 -4.03
CA SER A 46 -4.40 6.32 -3.54
C SER A 46 -3.97 7.30 -4.63
N VAL A 47 -3.02 6.92 -5.49
CA VAL A 47 -2.57 7.80 -6.58
C VAL A 47 -3.69 8.04 -7.58
N ILE A 48 -4.43 6.98 -7.94
CA ILE A 48 -5.61 7.08 -8.81
C ILE A 48 -6.69 7.94 -8.15
N GLY A 49 -6.96 7.69 -6.87
CA GLY A 49 -7.93 8.47 -6.09
C GLY A 49 -7.58 9.94 -6.00
N ALA A 50 -6.29 10.28 -5.86
CA ALA A 50 -5.82 11.66 -5.87
C ALA A 50 -6.09 12.35 -7.21
N ILE A 51 -5.75 11.70 -8.34
CA ILE A 51 -5.99 12.25 -9.69
C ILE A 51 -7.49 12.44 -9.95
N VAL A 52 -8.32 11.46 -9.58
CA VAL A 52 -9.78 11.57 -9.72
C VAL A 52 -10.34 12.68 -8.80
N GLY A 53 -9.77 12.83 -7.60
CA GLY A 53 -10.10 13.92 -6.69
C GLY A 53 -9.72 15.30 -7.25
N GLU A 54 -8.58 15.40 -7.92
CA GLU A 54 -8.13 16.62 -8.61
C GLU A 54 -9.12 17.01 -9.73
N PHE A 55 -9.67 16.04 -10.46
CA PHE A 55 -10.68 16.31 -11.50
C PHE A 55 -12.00 16.89 -10.98
N ALA A 56 -12.32 16.70 -9.69
CA ALA A 56 -13.58 17.14 -9.10
C ALA A 56 -13.66 18.67 -8.88
N GLY A 57 -12.58 19.42 -9.13
CA GLY A 57 -12.57 20.87 -9.06
C GLY A 57 -11.27 21.48 -8.54
N ALA A 58 -10.16 20.74 -8.55
CA ALA A 58 -8.87 21.35 -8.25
C ALA A 58 -8.50 22.34 -9.36
N SER A 59 -7.95 23.49 -8.97
CA SER A 59 -7.41 24.51 -9.86
C SER A 59 -5.90 24.34 -10.12
N ASP A 60 -5.32 23.30 -9.56
CA ASP A 60 -3.90 22.94 -9.69
C ASP A 60 -3.75 21.42 -9.48
N GLY A 61 -2.59 20.86 -9.85
CA GLY A 61 -2.29 19.44 -9.75
C GLY A 61 -2.09 18.75 -11.09
N LEU A 62 -1.56 17.53 -11.07
CA LEU A 62 -1.20 16.80 -12.30
C LEU A 62 -2.43 16.33 -13.06
N GLY A 63 -3.49 15.92 -12.35
CA GLY A 63 -4.79 15.65 -12.94
C GLY A 63 -5.36 16.89 -13.63
N TYR A 64 -5.33 18.04 -12.95
CA TYR A 64 -5.75 19.30 -13.55
C TYR A 64 -4.96 19.62 -14.83
N VAL A 65 -3.63 19.50 -14.82
CA VAL A 65 -2.78 19.74 -16.00
C VAL A 65 -3.13 18.82 -17.17
N ILE A 66 -3.38 17.53 -16.92
CA ILE A 66 -3.81 16.58 -17.96
C ILE A 66 -5.15 17.01 -18.56
N GLN A 67 -6.11 17.40 -17.71
CA GLN A 67 -7.42 17.84 -18.16
C GLN A 67 -7.34 19.14 -18.97
N PHE A 68 -6.60 20.12 -18.46
CA PHE A 68 -6.36 21.40 -19.13
C PHE A 68 -5.67 21.20 -20.49
N ALA A 69 -4.57 20.46 -20.53
CA ALA A 69 -3.84 20.13 -21.75
C ALA A 69 -4.73 19.41 -22.78
N SER A 70 -5.58 18.49 -22.31
CA SER A 70 -6.55 17.79 -23.17
C SER A 70 -7.57 18.74 -23.79
N THR A 71 -8.07 19.73 -23.03
CA THR A 71 -8.96 20.76 -23.58
C THR A 71 -8.27 21.66 -24.60
N GLN A 72 -6.96 21.87 -24.44
CA GLN A 72 -6.16 22.67 -25.37
C GLN A 72 -5.70 21.87 -26.61
N LEU A 73 -5.97 20.54 -26.63
CA LEU A 73 -5.44 19.58 -27.61
C LEU A 73 -3.91 19.57 -27.69
N ASP A 74 -3.23 19.99 -26.62
CA ASP A 74 -1.78 19.94 -26.50
C ASP A 74 -1.35 18.54 -26.08
N THR A 75 -1.22 17.67 -27.07
CA THR A 75 -0.83 16.27 -26.85
C THR A 75 0.57 16.15 -26.26
N ALA A 76 1.49 17.05 -26.59
CA ALA A 76 2.84 17.05 -26.02
C ALA A 76 2.79 17.24 -24.50
N LEU A 77 2.00 18.20 -24.03
CA LEU A 77 1.81 18.47 -22.60
C LEU A 77 1.07 17.31 -21.90
N VAL A 78 0.06 16.71 -22.53
CA VAL A 78 -0.62 15.52 -22.01
C VAL A 78 0.36 14.36 -21.80
N PHE A 79 1.18 14.03 -22.80
CA PHE A 79 2.16 12.94 -22.69
C PHE A 79 3.23 13.24 -21.64
N ALA A 80 3.70 14.49 -21.54
CA ALA A 80 4.64 14.90 -20.51
C ALA A 80 4.05 14.72 -19.10
N ALA A 81 2.80 15.12 -18.89
CA ALA A 81 2.10 14.96 -17.61
C ALA A 81 1.85 13.48 -17.28
N LEU A 82 1.46 12.65 -18.26
CA LEU A 82 1.27 11.21 -18.08
C LEU A 82 2.58 10.49 -17.71
N LEU A 83 3.71 10.89 -18.32
CA LEU A 83 5.03 10.38 -17.95
C LEU A 83 5.35 10.73 -16.49
N LEU A 84 5.10 11.97 -16.09
CA LEU A 84 5.37 12.45 -14.74
C LEU A 84 4.51 11.71 -13.69
N VAL A 85 3.21 11.52 -13.98
CA VAL A 85 2.31 10.70 -13.17
C VAL A 85 2.79 9.25 -13.08
N SER A 86 3.26 8.67 -14.18
CA SER A 86 3.79 7.30 -14.20
C SER A 86 5.02 7.16 -13.30
N VAL A 87 5.95 8.11 -13.37
CA VAL A 87 7.13 8.16 -12.51
C VAL A 87 6.74 8.32 -11.04
N LEU A 88 5.77 9.19 -10.74
CA LEU A 88 5.24 9.35 -9.38
C LEU A 88 4.58 8.08 -8.85
N GLY A 89 3.79 7.37 -9.67
CA GLY A 89 3.19 6.10 -9.30
C GLY A 89 4.23 5.04 -8.95
N ILE A 90 5.29 4.93 -9.77
CA ILE A 90 6.42 4.04 -9.50
C ILE A 90 7.15 4.46 -8.20
N ALA A 91 7.38 5.75 -7.99
CA ALA A 91 8.01 6.27 -6.78
C ALA A 91 7.18 5.94 -5.53
N PHE A 92 5.85 6.11 -5.58
CA PHE A 92 4.94 5.74 -4.50
C PHE A 92 4.93 4.24 -4.22
N TYR A 93 4.96 3.41 -5.27
CA TYR A 93 5.07 1.97 -5.12
C TYR A 93 6.35 1.56 -4.38
N TYR A 94 7.50 2.11 -4.79
CA TYR A 94 8.77 1.86 -4.11
C TYR A 94 8.80 2.43 -2.69
N ALA A 95 8.20 3.59 -2.45
CA ALA A 95 8.07 4.15 -1.11
C ALA A 95 7.26 3.20 -0.19
N ALA A 96 6.16 2.63 -0.69
CA ALA A 96 5.38 1.62 0.02
C ALA A 96 6.18 0.33 0.25
N GLU A 97 7.00 -0.11 -0.72
CA GLU A 97 7.88 -1.28 -0.55
C GLU A 97 8.96 -1.05 0.52
N ILE A 98 9.57 0.15 0.55
CA ILE A 98 10.54 0.52 1.59
C ILE A 98 9.86 0.58 2.95
N LEU A 99 8.65 1.14 3.03
CA LEU A 99 7.87 1.20 4.26
C LEU A 99 7.56 -0.20 4.81
N GLU A 100 7.20 -1.15 3.94
CA GLU A 100 7.03 -2.56 4.31
C GLU A 100 8.30 -3.15 4.92
N ARG A 101 9.48 -2.87 4.34
CA ARG A 101 10.76 -3.36 4.87
C ARG A 101 11.12 -2.78 6.23
N VAL A 102 10.73 -1.53 6.50
CA VAL A 102 11.00 -0.87 7.79
C VAL A 102 10.02 -1.36 8.87
N VAL A 103 8.74 -1.52 8.51
CA VAL A 103 7.68 -1.89 9.46
C VAL A 103 7.64 -3.39 9.76
N VAL A 104 8.02 -4.22 8.79
CA VAL A 104 7.98 -5.69 8.91
C VAL A 104 9.36 -6.30 8.59
N PRO A 105 10.41 -5.99 9.37
CA PRO A 105 11.76 -6.47 9.11
C PRO A 105 11.91 -7.99 9.33
N TRP A 106 10.97 -8.62 10.03
CA TRP A 106 10.98 -10.06 10.34
C TRP A 106 10.24 -10.92 9.32
N ALA A 107 9.51 -10.35 8.36
CA ALA A 107 8.84 -11.13 7.34
C ALA A 107 9.84 -11.58 6.26
N PRO A 108 9.99 -12.89 6.02
CA PRO A 108 10.73 -13.35 4.86
C PRO A 108 10.00 -12.90 3.60
N LYS A 109 10.77 -12.50 2.58
CA LYS A 109 10.26 -12.12 1.26
C LYS A 109 9.36 -13.23 0.73
N PHE A 110 8.04 -13.07 0.84
CA PHE A 110 7.10 -13.81 -0.01
C PHE A 110 7.18 -13.19 -1.40
N SER A 111 8.27 -13.55 -2.07
CA SER A 111 8.42 -13.46 -3.51
C SER A 111 7.38 -14.39 -4.13
N GLN A 112 6.20 -13.87 -4.44
CA GLN A 112 5.37 -14.48 -5.47
C GLN A 112 5.90 -14.00 -6.82
N ALA A 113 6.64 -14.90 -7.47
CA ALA A 113 6.78 -14.94 -8.92
C ALA A 113 5.55 -15.64 -9.49
#